data_AF-A0A8E2J8I0-F1
#
_entry.id   AF-A0A8E2J8I0-F1
#
_cell.length_a   1.000
_cell.length_b   1.000
_cell.length_c   1.000
_cell.angle_alpha   90.00
_cell.angle_beta   90.00
_cell.angle_gamma   90.00
#
_symmetry.space_group_name_H-M   'P 1'
#
loop_
_entity.id
_entity.type
_entity.pdbx_description
1 polymer ?
#
loop_
_entity_poly.entity_id
_entity_poly.type
_entity_poly.pdbx_seq_one_letter_code
_entity_poly.pdbx_strand_id
1 'polypeptide(L)'
;LQYRPRVTISINAPDEPSDQELLTLDLPPGLTVKDLKSFVQSETNFPVRSQQFYLNGRKLNNDVQTLEEAGINDGEMLAMLIRRPGAVPQGQEGRGSGDVNQAELEELETVRLRLLGDPAAIANLNEQNPELASALNDPQRFKELFMAMRRQENERERERQNQIALLNEDPFNVEAQRKIEEMIRQDRVIENLQHAYENNPEVFARVTMLYINAEVNGHAVKAFVDSGAQATIMSPSCAEACGIMRLIDTRYSGVAKGVGTAKILGRVHHAEIKIGDAVMPCAFTVMEGKDVDLLFGLDMLKRYKASIDLDRNVLCFQGIEVPFLPESEIPKKWEEAELNEPTVSGPNGTEIGAKSGAVRPAGTAAAAAGGASLAAAGATASSSSHALRPAPNAASAQTIPMTSPATFPQASIEQLRNLGFSEDDAIRALRATNGNVEYAAGLLFSQMNE
;
A
#
# COMPACT_ATOMS: atom_id res chain seq x y z
N LEU A 1 -26.99 -39.95 -23.95
CA LEU A 1 -26.00 -39.19 -23.17
C LEU A 1 -24.64 -39.76 -23.51
N GLN A 2 -23.84 -39.04 -24.29
CA GLN A 2 -22.51 -39.48 -24.69
C GLN A 2 -21.57 -39.27 -23.49
N TYR A 3 -20.89 -40.34 -23.06
CA TYR A 3 -19.92 -40.29 -21.97
C TYR A 3 -18.80 -39.29 -22.31
N ARG A 4 -18.58 -38.30 -21.44
CA ARG A 4 -17.50 -37.31 -21.57
C ARG A 4 -16.56 -37.49 -20.38
N PRO A 5 -15.32 -37.96 -20.59
CA PRO A 5 -14.33 -37.99 -19.52
C PRO A 5 -14.10 -36.58 -18.94
N ARG A 6 -14.20 -36.49 -17.62
CA ARG A 6 -13.91 -35.30 -16.83
C ARG A 6 -12.49 -35.36 -16.32
N VAL A 7 -11.68 -34.36 -16.66
CA VAL A 7 -10.26 -34.30 -16.29
C VAL A 7 -10.01 -33.05 -15.48
N THR A 8 -9.21 -33.16 -14.41
CA THR A 8 -8.80 -32.02 -13.59
C THR A 8 -7.34 -31.66 -13.88
N ILE A 9 -7.05 -30.39 -14.08
CA ILE A 9 -5.72 -29.87 -14.38
C ILE A 9 -5.30 -28.94 -13.25
N SER A 10 -4.22 -29.28 -12.57
CA SER A 10 -3.55 -28.40 -11.63
C SER A 10 -2.54 -27.53 -12.38
N ILE A 11 -2.77 -26.23 -12.36
CA ILE A 11 -1.93 -25.23 -13.02
C ILE A 11 -0.82 -24.82 -12.06
N ASN A 12 0.42 -24.97 -12.49
CA ASN A 12 1.60 -24.49 -11.78
C ASN A 12 2.30 -23.46 -12.70
N ALA A 13 2.10 -22.20 -12.35
CA ALA A 13 2.52 -21.04 -13.13
C ALA A 13 3.21 -20.06 -12.17
N PRO A 14 4.50 -20.27 -11.87
CA PRO A 14 5.20 -19.45 -10.90
C PRO A 14 5.19 -17.97 -11.33
N ASP A 15 4.75 -17.12 -10.41
CA ASP A 15 4.60 -15.66 -10.51
C ASP A 15 3.39 -15.17 -11.35
N GLU A 16 2.41 -16.04 -11.64
CA GLU A 16 1.13 -15.66 -12.25
C GLU A 16 -0.03 -15.86 -11.25
N PRO A 17 -1.11 -15.06 -11.33
CA PRO A 17 -2.24 -15.14 -10.40
C PRO A 17 -3.00 -16.48 -10.44
N SER A 18 -2.81 -17.28 -11.49
CA SER A 18 -3.38 -18.63 -11.65
C SER A 18 -2.47 -19.74 -11.10
N ASP A 19 -1.41 -19.41 -10.34
CA ASP A 19 -0.58 -20.42 -9.70
C ASP A 19 -1.41 -21.22 -8.69
N GLN A 20 -1.35 -22.55 -8.79
CA GLN A 20 -2.14 -23.52 -8.03
C GLN A 20 -3.65 -23.54 -8.33
N GLU A 21 -4.09 -22.93 -9.43
CA GLU A 21 -5.49 -23.02 -9.87
C GLU A 21 -5.84 -24.44 -10.38
N LEU A 22 -7.09 -24.87 -10.15
CA LEU A 22 -7.62 -26.14 -10.62
C LEU A 22 -8.63 -25.90 -11.75
N LEU A 23 -8.29 -26.31 -12.97
CA LEU A 23 -9.18 -26.26 -14.13
C LEU A 23 -9.80 -27.64 -14.36
N THR A 24 -11.13 -27.73 -14.37
CA THR A 24 -11.82 -29.00 -14.67
C THR A 24 -12.51 -28.95 -16.02
N LEU A 25 -12.21 -29.90 -16.90
CA LEU A 25 -12.71 -29.94 -18.27
C LEU A 25 -13.51 -31.22 -18.54
N ASP A 26 -14.67 -31.06 -19.16
CA ASP A 26 -15.47 -32.18 -19.70
C ASP A 26 -15.11 -32.39 -21.18
N LEU A 27 -14.25 -33.36 -21.44
CA LEU A 27 -13.65 -33.56 -22.76
C LEU A 27 -14.41 -34.65 -23.54
N PRO A 28 -14.71 -34.45 -24.83
CA PRO A 28 -15.19 -35.52 -25.69
C PRO A 28 -14.18 -36.68 -25.82
N PRO A 29 -14.65 -37.94 -25.98
CA PRO A 29 -13.75 -39.07 -26.22
C PRO A 29 -13.05 -38.96 -27.58
N GLY A 30 -11.82 -39.46 -27.68
CA GLY A 30 -11.01 -39.48 -28.90
C GLY A 30 -10.29 -38.18 -29.23
N LEU A 31 -10.27 -37.21 -28.31
CA LEU A 31 -9.44 -36.00 -28.46
C LEU A 31 -7.95 -36.33 -28.37
N THR A 32 -7.13 -35.51 -29.00
CA THR A 32 -5.67 -35.63 -28.92
C THR A 32 -5.08 -34.74 -27.83
N VAL A 33 -3.85 -35.03 -27.41
CA VAL A 33 -3.08 -34.16 -26.51
C VAL A 33 -2.91 -32.74 -27.09
N LYS A 34 -2.84 -32.59 -28.41
CA LYS A 34 -2.85 -31.29 -29.08
C LYS A 34 -4.15 -30.52 -28.82
N ASP A 35 -5.28 -31.18 -28.96
CA ASP A 35 -6.59 -30.55 -28.77
C ASP A 35 -6.77 -30.10 -27.31
N LEU A 36 -6.33 -30.92 -26.35
CA LEU A 36 -6.29 -30.57 -24.93
C LEU A 36 -5.51 -29.28 -24.67
N LYS A 37 -4.30 -29.14 -25.25
CA LYS A 37 -3.49 -27.90 -25.13
C LYS A 37 -4.23 -26.68 -25.69
N SER A 38 -4.95 -26.85 -26.80
CA SER A 38 -5.77 -25.78 -27.39
C SER A 38 -6.96 -25.40 -26.52
N PHE A 39 -7.65 -26.36 -25.91
CA PHE A 39 -8.73 -26.09 -24.95
C PHE A 39 -8.23 -25.33 -23.72
N VAL A 40 -7.09 -25.75 -23.17
CA VAL A 40 -6.52 -25.08 -22.00
C VAL A 40 -6.05 -23.68 -22.35
N GLN A 41 -5.50 -23.47 -23.56
CA GLN A 41 -5.17 -22.12 -24.03
C GLN A 41 -6.40 -21.21 -24.08
N SER A 42 -7.56 -21.69 -24.57
CA SER A 42 -8.78 -20.87 -24.62
C SER A 42 -9.34 -20.50 -23.25
N GLU A 43 -9.16 -21.35 -22.25
CA GLU A 43 -9.66 -21.13 -20.88
C GLU A 43 -8.68 -20.32 -20.00
N THR A 44 -7.37 -20.49 -20.19
CA THR A 44 -6.33 -19.95 -19.28
C THR A 44 -5.46 -18.84 -19.89
N ASN A 45 -5.63 -18.55 -21.18
CA ASN A 45 -4.83 -17.60 -21.96
C ASN A 45 -3.32 -17.92 -22.07
N PHE A 46 -2.85 -19.04 -21.51
CA PHE A 46 -1.46 -19.48 -21.66
C PHE A 46 -1.18 -20.02 -23.06
N PRO A 47 -0.13 -19.56 -23.77
CA PRO A 47 0.22 -20.08 -25.09
C PRO A 47 0.52 -21.60 -25.09
N VAL A 48 0.03 -22.36 -26.07
CA VAL A 48 0.29 -23.82 -26.19
C VAL A 48 1.78 -24.18 -26.06
N ARG A 49 2.67 -23.31 -26.54
CA ARG A 49 4.14 -23.51 -26.48
C ARG A 49 4.73 -23.43 -25.07
N SER A 50 4.07 -22.74 -24.12
CA SER A 50 4.53 -22.64 -22.73
C SER A 50 3.97 -23.77 -21.87
N GLN A 51 2.90 -24.45 -22.29
CA GLN A 51 2.23 -25.49 -21.52
C GLN A 51 3.00 -26.82 -21.56
N GLN A 52 3.26 -27.41 -20.40
CA GLN A 52 3.80 -28.77 -20.27
C GLN A 52 2.93 -29.61 -19.35
N PHE A 53 2.28 -30.64 -19.92
CA PHE A 53 1.40 -31.54 -19.16
C PHE A 53 2.15 -32.76 -18.66
N TYR A 54 1.84 -33.16 -17.43
CA TYR A 54 2.35 -34.35 -16.76
C TYR A 54 1.18 -35.17 -16.21
N LEU A 55 1.17 -36.46 -16.50
CA LEU A 55 0.28 -37.44 -15.90
C LEU A 55 1.13 -38.39 -15.06
N ASN A 56 0.85 -38.50 -13.75
CA ASN A 56 1.62 -39.36 -12.84
C ASN A 56 3.15 -39.15 -12.92
N GLY A 57 3.58 -37.89 -13.06
CA GLY A 57 4.98 -37.50 -13.21
C GLY A 57 5.60 -37.76 -14.60
N ARG A 58 4.85 -38.33 -15.55
CA ARG A 58 5.31 -38.55 -16.93
C ARG A 58 4.83 -37.43 -17.84
N LYS A 59 5.77 -36.80 -18.55
CA LYS A 59 5.47 -35.73 -19.49
C LYS A 59 4.76 -36.25 -20.73
N LEU A 60 3.67 -35.60 -21.12
CA LEU A 60 2.95 -35.87 -22.36
C LEU A 60 3.67 -35.18 -23.53
N ASN A 61 4.36 -35.95 -24.35
CA ASN A 61 5.19 -35.45 -25.45
C ASN A 61 4.62 -35.70 -26.84
N ASN A 62 3.61 -36.57 -26.97
CA ASN A 62 3.04 -36.94 -28.26
C ASN A 62 1.71 -36.23 -28.49
N ASP A 63 1.76 -35.15 -29.27
CA ASP A 63 0.61 -34.30 -29.57
C ASP A 63 -0.46 -34.98 -30.42
N VAL A 64 -0.12 -36.07 -31.11
CA VAL A 64 -1.03 -36.82 -32.01
C VAL A 64 -1.73 -37.97 -31.28
N GLN A 65 -1.23 -38.37 -30.10
CA GLN A 65 -1.81 -39.43 -29.30
C GLN A 65 -3.17 -39.00 -28.73
N THR A 66 -4.12 -39.93 -28.70
CA THR A 66 -5.41 -39.69 -28.04
C THR A 66 -5.24 -39.60 -26.53
N LEU A 67 -6.13 -38.89 -25.83
CA LEU A 67 -6.07 -38.76 -24.38
C LEU A 67 -6.13 -40.12 -23.69
N GLU A 68 -6.93 -41.05 -24.20
CA GLU A 68 -7.08 -42.41 -23.68
C GLU A 68 -5.79 -43.23 -23.87
N GLU A 69 -5.17 -43.15 -25.05
CA GLU A 69 -3.88 -43.80 -25.31
C GLU A 69 -2.75 -43.21 -24.45
N ALA A 70 -2.83 -41.92 -24.12
CA ALA A 70 -1.91 -41.23 -23.22
C ALA A 70 -2.14 -41.60 -21.73
N GLY A 71 -3.17 -42.41 -21.43
CA GLY A 71 -3.53 -42.86 -20.10
C GLY A 71 -4.44 -41.91 -19.33
N ILE A 72 -4.98 -40.88 -19.98
CA ILE A 72 -5.86 -39.87 -19.39
C ILE A 72 -7.30 -40.39 -19.50
N ASN A 73 -7.84 -40.83 -18.37
CA ASN A 73 -9.20 -41.35 -18.24
C ASN A 73 -10.07 -40.39 -17.42
N ASP A 74 -11.35 -40.72 -17.30
CA ASP A 74 -12.29 -39.99 -16.44
C ASP A 74 -11.81 -39.96 -14.98
N GLY A 75 -11.80 -38.77 -14.39
CA GLY A 75 -11.36 -38.53 -13.01
C GLY A 75 -9.85 -38.33 -12.83
N GLU A 76 -9.05 -38.37 -13.90
CA GLU A 76 -7.60 -38.18 -13.80
C GLU A 76 -7.21 -36.73 -13.50
N MET A 77 -6.07 -36.59 -12.81
CA MET A 77 -5.47 -35.31 -12.49
C MET A 77 -4.17 -35.12 -13.26
N LEU A 78 -4.09 -34.02 -14.02
CA LEU A 78 -2.93 -33.60 -14.78
C LEU A 78 -2.24 -32.44 -14.06
N ALA A 79 -0.91 -32.42 -14.03
CA ALA A 79 -0.16 -31.23 -13.69
C ALA A 79 0.23 -30.49 -14.96
N MET A 80 -0.11 -29.21 -15.07
CA MET A 80 0.33 -28.32 -16.13
C MET A 80 1.38 -27.36 -15.58
N LEU A 81 2.61 -27.45 -16.08
CA LEU A 81 3.67 -26.48 -15.78
C LEU A 81 3.77 -25.46 -16.91
N ILE A 82 3.76 -24.18 -16.57
CA ILE A 82 3.98 -23.10 -17.53
C ILE A 82 5.47 -22.75 -17.60
N ARG A 83 6.10 -23.01 -18.76
CA ARG A 83 7.45 -22.55 -19.08
C ARG A 83 7.42 -21.24 -19.86
N ARG A 84 8.01 -20.18 -19.31
CA ARG A 84 8.23 -18.94 -20.05
C ARG A 84 9.15 -19.23 -21.26
N PRO A 85 8.80 -18.81 -22.49
CA PRO A 85 9.77 -18.75 -23.58
C PRO A 85 10.81 -17.67 -23.21
N GLY A 86 11.89 -18.11 -22.56
CA GLY A 86 12.91 -17.26 -21.95
C GLY A 86 13.61 -17.92 -20.76
N ALA A 87 12.95 -18.88 -20.08
CA ALA A 87 13.60 -19.75 -19.12
C ALA A 87 14.31 -20.90 -19.85
N VAL A 88 15.46 -20.59 -20.44
CA VAL A 88 16.38 -21.60 -20.96
C VAL A 88 16.81 -22.48 -19.80
N PRO A 89 16.72 -23.83 -19.88
CA PRO A 89 17.47 -24.66 -18.96
C PRO A 89 18.95 -24.36 -19.20
N GLN A 90 19.59 -23.64 -18.28
CA GLN A 90 21.04 -23.39 -18.32
C GLN A 90 21.76 -24.71 -18.03
N GLY A 91 21.86 -25.50 -19.08
CA GLY A 91 22.42 -26.84 -19.08
C GLY A 91 22.85 -27.20 -20.50
N GLN A 92 23.47 -26.25 -21.21
CA GLN A 92 24.43 -26.43 -22.30
C GLN A 92 24.61 -25.09 -23.03
N GLU A 93 25.50 -24.23 -22.52
CA GLU A 93 26.24 -23.30 -23.37
C GLU A 93 27.65 -23.84 -23.55
N GLY A 94 27.75 -24.81 -24.46
CA GLY A 94 29.00 -25.11 -25.12
C GLY A 94 29.26 -24.08 -26.20
N ARG A 95 30.29 -23.26 -25.99
CA ARG A 95 31.09 -22.55 -27.01
C ARG A 95 30.40 -21.43 -27.79
N GLY A 96 30.76 -20.20 -27.44
CA GLY A 96 30.61 -19.03 -28.30
C GLY A 96 31.54 -17.92 -27.86
N SER A 97 32.72 -17.86 -28.47
CA SER A 97 33.74 -16.85 -28.27
C SER A 97 33.25 -15.47 -28.72
N GLY A 98 33.35 -14.46 -27.84
CA GLY A 98 33.72 -13.07 -28.16
C GLY A 98 33.27 -12.39 -29.45
N ASP A 99 32.00 -12.52 -29.86
CA ASP A 99 31.43 -11.68 -30.92
C ASP A 99 30.18 -10.96 -30.40
N VAL A 100 30.23 -9.63 -30.42
CA VAL A 100 29.11 -8.79 -29.96
C VAL A 100 28.05 -8.82 -31.05
N ASN A 101 26.88 -9.39 -30.75
CA ASN A 101 25.78 -9.44 -31.71
C ASN A 101 25.40 -8.02 -32.17
N GLN A 102 25.31 -7.81 -33.48
CA GLN A 102 24.93 -6.53 -34.09
C GLN A 102 23.56 -6.03 -33.61
N ALA A 103 22.64 -6.95 -33.30
CA ALA A 103 21.34 -6.65 -32.69
C ALA A 103 21.46 -6.03 -31.28
N GLU A 104 22.44 -6.46 -30.48
CA GLU A 104 22.67 -5.93 -29.13
C GLU A 104 23.18 -4.48 -29.17
N LEU A 105 23.93 -4.14 -30.23
CA LEU A 105 24.41 -2.78 -30.49
C LEU A 105 23.29 -1.82 -30.87
N GLU A 106 22.32 -2.29 -31.65
CA GLU A 106 21.14 -1.51 -32.04
C GLU A 106 20.22 -1.28 -30.83
N GLU A 107 20.09 -2.28 -29.95
CA GLU A 107 19.32 -2.18 -28.71
C GLU A 107 19.94 -1.16 -27.74
N LEU A 108 21.27 -1.17 -27.59
CA LEU A 108 22.02 -0.20 -26.78
C LEU A 108 21.83 1.24 -27.24
N GLU A 109 21.88 1.47 -28.54
CA GLU A 109 21.68 2.81 -29.11
C GLU A 109 20.23 3.27 -28.92
N THR A 110 19.27 2.35 -29.00
CA THR A 110 17.85 2.63 -28.71
C THR A 110 17.66 3.04 -27.25
N VAL A 111 18.31 2.36 -26.30
CA VAL A 111 18.29 2.72 -24.88
C VAL A 111 18.90 4.10 -24.64
N ARG A 112 20.04 4.42 -25.25
CA ARG A 112 20.69 5.74 -25.15
C ARG A 112 19.79 6.87 -25.66
N LEU A 113 19.17 6.68 -26.83
CA LEU A 113 18.26 7.66 -27.43
C LEU A 113 16.99 7.85 -26.58
N ARG A 114 16.47 6.78 -25.98
CA ARG A 114 15.34 6.85 -25.04
C ARG A 114 15.70 7.67 -23.80
N LEU A 115 16.89 7.48 -23.23
CA LEU A 115 17.39 8.27 -22.10
C LEU A 115 17.56 9.74 -22.47
N LEU A 116 18.13 10.04 -23.64
CA LEU A 116 18.28 11.42 -24.13
C LEU A 116 16.93 12.12 -24.40
N GLY A 117 15.90 11.36 -24.74
CA GLY A 117 14.55 11.87 -24.99
C GLY A 117 13.74 12.16 -23.73
N ASP A 118 14.20 11.76 -22.55
CA ASP A 118 13.48 11.89 -21.28
C ASP A 118 14.30 12.65 -20.22
N PRO A 119 13.99 13.94 -19.95
CA PRO A 119 14.69 14.74 -18.95
C PRO A 119 14.63 14.18 -17.53
N ALA A 120 13.55 13.49 -17.15
CA ALA A 120 13.42 12.88 -15.83
C ALA A 120 14.33 11.66 -15.70
N ALA A 121 14.45 10.86 -16.77
CA ALA A 121 15.37 9.73 -16.82
C ALA A 121 16.84 10.17 -16.71
N ILE A 122 17.21 11.30 -17.33
CA ILE A 122 18.56 11.88 -17.20
C ILE A 122 18.83 12.32 -15.77
N ALA A 123 17.87 12.98 -15.10
CA ALA A 123 18.03 13.42 -13.71
C ALA A 123 18.27 12.22 -12.77
N ASN A 124 17.47 11.16 -12.94
CA ASN A 124 17.59 9.92 -12.18
C ASN A 124 18.93 9.20 -12.45
N LEU A 125 19.34 9.12 -13.72
CA LEU A 125 20.64 8.54 -14.08
C LEU A 125 21.81 9.34 -13.49
N ASN A 126 21.70 10.67 -13.39
CA ASN A 126 22.71 11.52 -12.76
C ASN A 126 22.85 11.27 -11.26
N GLU A 127 21.76 10.97 -10.55
CA GLU A 127 21.81 10.60 -9.13
C GLU A 127 22.39 9.20 -8.92
N GLN A 128 22.01 8.23 -9.76
CA GLN A 128 22.40 6.83 -9.57
C GLN A 128 23.78 6.49 -10.14
N ASN A 129 24.08 6.99 -11.35
CA ASN A 129 25.31 6.68 -12.08
C ASN A 129 25.80 7.90 -12.88
N PRO A 130 26.48 8.86 -12.21
CA PRO A 130 26.95 10.09 -12.84
C PRO A 130 27.98 9.86 -13.96
N GLU A 131 28.73 8.76 -13.90
CA GLU A 131 29.72 8.41 -14.93
C GLU A 131 29.04 8.01 -16.24
N LEU A 132 27.99 7.18 -16.17
CA LEU A 132 27.19 6.82 -17.34
C LEU A 132 26.40 8.01 -17.89
N ALA A 133 25.85 8.85 -17.01
CA ALA A 133 25.13 10.06 -17.41
C ALA A 133 26.02 11.03 -18.20
N SER A 134 27.27 11.22 -17.76
CA SER A 134 28.25 12.07 -18.46
C SER A 134 28.58 11.58 -19.88
N ALA A 135 28.42 10.27 -20.12
CA ALA A 135 28.70 9.65 -21.40
C ALA A 135 27.51 9.61 -22.37
N LEU A 136 26.30 10.04 -21.96
CA LEU A 136 25.08 9.99 -22.80
C LEU A 136 25.23 10.66 -24.17
N ASN A 137 25.99 11.76 -24.24
CA ASN A 137 26.24 12.51 -25.48
C ASN A 137 27.34 11.91 -26.37
N ASP A 138 28.05 10.89 -25.88
CA ASP A 138 29.11 10.18 -26.59
C ASP A 138 28.68 8.71 -26.79
N PRO A 139 28.19 8.34 -27.99
CA PRO A 139 27.69 7.00 -28.25
C PRO A 139 28.73 5.89 -28.00
N GLN A 140 30.00 6.16 -28.29
CA GLN A 140 31.07 5.16 -28.13
C GLN A 140 31.37 4.94 -26.65
N ARG A 141 31.52 6.04 -25.90
CA ARG A 141 31.82 5.97 -24.46
C ARG A 141 30.64 5.45 -23.64
N PHE A 142 29.40 5.80 -24.01
CA PHE A 142 28.19 5.27 -23.38
C PHE A 142 28.13 3.74 -23.53
N LYS A 143 28.38 3.25 -24.74
CA LYS A 143 28.40 1.82 -25.04
C LYS A 143 29.45 1.08 -24.20
N GLU A 144 30.68 1.59 -24.14
CA GLU A 144 31.76 0.96 -23.36
C GLU A 144 31.40 0.85 -21.88
N LEU A 145 30.92 1.94 -21.28
CA LEU A 145 30.51 1.98 -19.87
C LEU A 145 29.31 1.08 -19.59
N PHE A 146 28.29 1.11 -20.44
CA PHE A 146 27.11 0.28 -20.29
C PHE A 146 27.45 -1.21 -20.40
N MET A 147 28.29 -1.60 -21.35
CA MET A 147 28.75 -2.99 -21.50
C MET A 147 29.59 -3.45 -20.32
N ALA A 148 30.47 -2.59 -19.78
CA ALA A 148 31.26 -2.91 -18.60
C ALA A 148 30.36 -3.14 -17.38
N MET A 149 29.36 -2.29 -17.19
CA MET A 149 28.40 -2.39 -16.09
C MET A 149 27.52 -3.65 -16.19
N ARG A 150 26.97 -3.95 -17.39
CA ARG A 150 26.18 -5.16 -17.64
C ARG A 150 27.00 -6.43 -17.44
N ARG A 151 28.29 -6.41 -17.79
CA ARG A 151 29.21 -7.54 -17.52
C ARG A 151 29.41 -7.75 -16.02
N GLN A 152 29.58 -6.66 -15.27
CA GLN A 152 29.72 -6.70 -13.82
C GLN A 152 28.44 -7.18 -13.12
N GLU A 153 27.26 -6.74 -13.55
CA GLU A 153 25.97 -7.25 -13.06
C GLU A 153 25.79 -8.74 -13.34
N ASN A 154 26.06 -9.17 -14.58
CA ASN A 154 25.98 -10.58 -14.96
C ASN A 154 26.95 -11.44 -14.15
N GLU A 155 28.16 -10.94 -13.87
CA GLU A 155 29.14 -11.65 -13.02
C GLU A 155 28.63 -11.80 -11.59
N ARG A 156 28.11 -10.73 -10.97
CA ARG A 156 27.52 -10.77 -9.63
C ARG A 156 26.33 -11.73 -9.56
N GLU A 157 25.46 -11.69 -10.55
CA GLU A 157 24.29 -12.57 -10.63
C GLU A 157 24.73 -14.03 -10.75
N ARG A 158 25.74 -14.31 -11.58
CA ARG A 158 26.29 -15.65 -11.72
C ARG A 158 26.95 -16.16 -10.44
N GLU A 159 27.67 -15.29 -9.72
CA GLU A 159 28.24 -15.62 -8.41
C GLU A 159 27.15 -15.96 -7.39
N ARG A 160 26.07 -15.15 -7.33
CA ARG A 160 24.90 -15.41 -6.48
C ARG A 160 24.25 -16.75 -6.83
N GLN A 161 24.02 -17.02 -8.13
CA GLN A 161 23.43 -18.29 -8.58
C GLN A 161 24.29 -19.49 -8.24
N ASN A 162 25.61 -19.39 -8.43
CA ASN A 162 26.55 -20.45 -8.04
C ASN A 162 26.54 -20.69 -6.53
N GLN A 163 26.42 -19.63 -5.72
CA GLN A 163 26.33 -19.75 -4.27
C GLN A 163 25.03 -20.44 -3.84
N ILE A 164 23.89 -20.10 -4.46
CA ILE A 164 22.61 -20.77 -4.22
C ILE A 164 22.67 -22.24 -4.66
N ALA A 165 23.28 -22.52 -5.81
CA ALA A 165 23.45 -23.90 -6.29
C ALA A 165 24.29 -24.73 -5.32
N LEU A 166 25.40 -24.18 -4.80
CA LEU A 166 26.23 -24.83 -3.78
C LEU A 166 25.46 -25.09 -2.49
N LEU A 167 24.61 -24.15 -2.06
CA LEU A 167 23.75 -24.33 -0.89
C LEU A 167 22.66 -25.39 -1.12
N ASN A 168 22.28 -25.66 -2.37
CA ASN A 168 21.31 -26.68 -2.75
C ASN A 168 21.92 -28.08 -3.00
N GLU A 169 23.25 -28.23 -2.98
CA GLU A 169 23.91 -29.53 -3.21
C GLU A 169 23.54 -30.58 -2.17
N ASP A 170 23.24 -30.16 -0.93
CA ASP A 170 22.69 -31.03 0.12
C ASP A 170 21.35 -30.48 0.64
N PRO A 171 20.22 -30.98 0.10
CA PRO A 171 18.88 -30.57 0.53
C PRO A 171 18.57 -30.84 2.01
N PHE A 172 19.36 -31.67 2.71
CA PHE A 172 19.18 -31.99 4.12
C PHE A 172 20.10 -31.16 5.05
N ASN A 173 20.91 -30.28 4.49
CA ASN A 173 21.74 -29.37 5.27
C ASN A 173 20.90 -28.22 5.84
N VAL A 174 20.58 -28.32 7.13
CA VAL A 174 19.76 -27.35 7.87
C VAL A 174 20.34 -25.92 7.81
N GLU A 175 21.67 -25.77 7.76
CA GLU A 175 22.30 -24.45 7.72
C GLU A 175 22.21 -23.83 6.31
N ALA A 176 22.31 -24.64 5.26
CA ALA A 176 22.11 -24.19 3.89
C ALA A 176 20.64 -23.84 3.62
N GLN A 177 19.71 -24.66 4.09
CA GLN A 177 18.27 -24.41 4.00
C GLN A 177 17.87 -23.12 4.73
N ARG A 178 18.44 -22.85 5.91
CA ARG A 178 18.25 -21.58 6.61
C ARG A 178 18.79 -20.37 5.85
N LYS A 179 19.93 -20.49 5.18
CA LYS A 179 20.49 -19.42 4.34
C LYS A 179 19.63 -19.14 3.11
N ILE A 180 19.09 -20.19 2.49
CA ILE A 180 18.15 -20.07 1.37
C ILE A 180 16.85 -19.41 1.83
N GLU A 181 16.30 -19.85 2.97
CA GLU A 181 15.11 -19.25 3.57
C GLU A 181 15.30 -17.76 3.86
N GLU A 182 16.45 -17.38 4.44
CA GLU A 182 16.74 -15.97 4.74
C GLU A 182 16.91 -15.13 3.47
N MET A 183 17.53 -15.66 2.41
CA MET A 183 17.61 -14.98 1.11
C MET A 183 16.22 -14.76 0.50
N ILE A 184 15.37 -15.79 0.47
CA ILE A 184 14.00 -15.68 -0.04
C ILE A 184 13.21 -14.67 0.78
N ARG A 185 13.37 -14.68 2.11
CA ARG A 185 12.73 -13.72 3.00
C ARG A 185 13.16 -12.29 2.68
N GLN A 186 14.45 -12.06 2.47
CA GLN A 186 14.97 -10.74 2.12
C GLN A 186 14.44 -10.26 0.76
N ASP A 187 14.45 -11.12 -0.26
CA ASP A 187 13.92 -10.78 -1.58
C ASP A 187 12.42 -10.41 -1.50
N ARG A 188 11.62 -11.20 -0.78
CA ARG A 188 10.19 -10.91 -0.52
C ARG A 188 9.97 -9.58 0.20
N VAL A 189 10.83 -9.25 1.16
CA VAL A 189 10.75 -7.97 1.90
C VAL A 189 11.05 -6.80 0.98
N ILE A 190 12.06 -6.91 0.12
CA ILE A 190 12.42 -5.87 -0.86
C ILE A 190 11.28 -5.68 -1.87
N GLU A 191 10.73 -6.77 -2.40
CA GLU A 191 9.61 -6.74 -3.33
C GLU A 191 8.38 -6.07 -2.71
N ASN A 192 8.03 -6.44 -1.47
CA ASN A 192 6.92 -5.80 -0.75
C ASN A 192 7.19 -4.30 -0.48
N LEU A 193 8.43 -3.93 -0.17
CA LEU A 193 8.83 -2.54 0.01
C LEU A 193 8.67 -1.74 -1.29
N GLN A 194 9.14 -2.30 -2.40
CA GLN A 194 9.01 -1.67 -3.72
C GLN A 194 7.53 -1.54 -4.12
N HIS A 195 6.73 -2.58 -3.89
CA HIS A 195 5.29 -2.55 -4.09
C HIS A 195 4.61 -1.47 -3.24
N ALA A 196 5.06 -1.26 -2.00
CA ALA A 196 4.57 -0.17 -1.16
C ALA A 196 4.96 1.21 -1.71
N TYR A 197 6.18 1.39 -2.24
CA TYR A 197 6.56 2.67 -2.87
C TYR A 197 5.74 2.98 -4.12
N GLU A 198 5.47 1.98 -4.95
CA GLU A 198 4.74 2.14 -6.21
C GLU A 198 3.24 2.35 -5.98
N ASN A 199 2.62 1.58 -5.08
CA ASN A 199 1.17 1.56 -4.91
C ASN A 199 0.66 2.32 -3.68
N ASN A 200 1.52 2.58 -2.70
CA ASN A 200 1.12 3.23 -1.45
C ASN A 200 2.21 4.16 -0.89
N PRO A 201 2.61 5.20 -1.64
CA PRO A 201 3.66 6.11 -1.19
C PRO A 201 3.32 6.85 0.11
N GLU A 202 2.03 6.97 0.46
CA GLU A 202 1.54 7.62 1.68
C GLU A 202 1.96 6.89 2.97
N VAL A 203 2.24 5.59 2.92
CA VAL A 203 2.74 4.81 4.08
C VAL A 203 4.09 5.34 4.56
N PHE A 204 4.84 6.01 3.69
CA PHE A 204 6.13 6.61 4.00
C PHE A 204 6.05 8.09 4.38
N ALA A 205 4.87 8.71 4.26
CA ALA A 205 4.64 10.08 4.67
C ALA A 205 4.44 10.15 6.20
N ARG A 206 5.02 11.17 6.85
CA ARG A 206 4.76 11.43 8.26
C ARG A 206 3.36 11.98 8.41
N VAL A 207 2.53 11.33 9.22
CA VAL A 207 1.18 11.81 9.53
C VAL A 207 1.27 12.94 10.55
N THR A 208 0.74 14.08 10.18
CA THR A 208 0.65 15.25 11.06
C THR A 208 -0.46 15.07 12.10
N MET A 209 -0.17 15.39 13.36
CA MET A 209 -1.13 15.30 14.45
C MET A 209 -2.21 16.39 14.38
N LEU A 210 -3.41 16.11 14.90
CA LEU A 210 -4.55 17.03 14.84
C LEU A 210 -4.47 18.10 15.93
N TYR A 211 -4.25 19.36 15.55
CA TYR A 211 -4.26 20.50 16.46
C TYR A 211 -5.26 21.55 16.01
N ILE A 212 -5.82 22.29 16.97
CA ILE A 212 -6.68 23.46 16.71
C ILE A 212 -6.23 24.64 17.55
N ASN A 213 -6.50 25.86 17.08
CA ASN A 213 -6.37 27.06 17.90
C ASN A 213 -7.53 27.15 18.89
N ALA A 214 -7.21 27.41 20.15
CA ALA A 214 -8.16 27.65 21.22
C ALA A 214 -7.69 28.83 22.09
N GLU A 215 -8.59 29.33 22.92
CA GLU A 215 -8.30 30.41 23.88
C GLU A 215 -8.91 30.04 25.23
N VAL A 216 -8.11 30.08 26.29
CA VAL A 216 -8.56 29.82 27.66
C VAL A 216 -8.29 31.07 28.50
N ASN A 217 -9.35 31.66 29.05
CA ASN A 217 -9.25 32.87 29.88
C ASN A 217 -8.43 34.01 29.23
N GLY A 218 -8.61 34.25 27.92
CA GLY A 218 -7.87 35.29 27.19
C GLY A 218 -6.52 34.85 26.62
N HIS A 219 -6.05 33.64 26.95
CA HIS A 219 -4.73 33.15 26.52
C HIS A 219 -4.87 32.17 25.36
N ALA A 220 -4.18 32.43 24.24
CA ALA A 220 -4.18 31.56 23.08
C ALA A 220 -3.37 30.28 23.36
N VAL A 221 -3.96 29.12 23.05
CA VAL A 221 -3.40 27.79 23.30
C VAL A 221 -3.65 26.91 22.07
N LYS A 222 -2.67 26.08 21.72
CA LYS A 222 -2.83 25.05 20.68
C LYS A 222 -3.31 23.77 21.35
N ALA A 223 -4.52 23.35 21.04
CA ALA A 223 -5.13 22.17 21.63
C ALA A 223 -4.89 20.95 20.72
N PHE A 224 -4.30 19.89 21.27
CA PHE A 224 -4.18 18.59 20.63
C PHE A 224 -5.51 17.85 20.70
N VAL A 225 -6.04 17.40 19.57
CA VAL A 225 -7.33 16.71 19.50
C VAL A 225 -7.10 15.20 19.51
N ASP A 226 -7.52 14.53 20.58
CA ASP A 226 -7.24 13.11 20.81
C ASP A 226 -8.49 12.36 21.25
N SER A 227 -9.06 11.57 20.34
CA SER A 227 -10.22 10.72 20.62
C SER A 227 -9.87 9.46 21.44
N GLY A 228 -8.59 9.10 21.54
CA GLY A 228 -8.09 8.00 22.35
C GLY A 228 -7.94 8.35 23.83
N ALA A 229 -7.86 9.64 24.17
CA ALA A 229 -7.83 10.09 25.54
C ALA A 229 -9.24 10.17 26.15
N GLN A 230 -9.46 9.45 27.25
CA GLN A 230 -10.75 9.48 27.96
C GLN A 230 -11.09 10.86 28.55
N ALA A 231 -10.08 11.64 28.95
CA ALA A 231 -10.25 12.91 29.63
C ALA A 231 -9.46 14.04 28.96
N THR A 232 -10.04 15.24 28.96
CA THR A 232 -9.37 16.47 28.56
C THR A 232 -8.35 16.87 29.63
N ILE A 233 -7.11 17.10 29.21
CA ILE A 233 -5.96 17.29 30.10
C ILE A 233 -5.26 18.59 29.78
N MET A 234 -4.81 19.30 30.82
CA MET A 234 -4.05 20.53 30.71
C MET A 234 -2.74 20.41 31.48
N SER A 235 -1.65 20.94 30.93
CA SER A 235 -0.36 20.98 31.62
C SER A 235 -0.38 22.03 32.75
N PRO A 236 0.43 21.87 33.80
CA PRO A 236 0.53 22.86 34.87
C PRO A 236 1.00 24.23 34.37
N SER A 237 1.96 24.26 33.43
CA SER A 237 2.46 25.49 32.81
C SER A 237 1.38 26.21 32.01
N CYS A 238 0.53 25.46 31.29
CA CYS A 238 -0.60 26.03 30.57
C CYS A 238 -1.64 26.60 31.53
N ALA A 239 -1.96 25.92 32.63
CA ALA A 239 -2.88 26.40 33.65
C ALA A 239 -2.38 27.69 34.33
N GLU A 240 -1.08 27.81 34.55
CA GLU A 240 -0.41 29.01 35.05
C GLU A 240 -0.48 30.15 34.03
N ALA A 241 -0.11 29.91 32.77
CA ALA A 241 -0.16 30.91 31.70
C ALA A 241 -1.59 31.44 31.46
N CYS A 242 -2.59 30.56 31.56
CA CYS A 242 -4.00 30.93 31.45
C CYS A 242 -4.55 31.59 32.72
N GLY A 243 -3.78 31.69 33.81
CA GLY A 243 -4.22 32.31 35.07
C GLY A 243 -5.31 31.55 35.82
N ILE A 244 -5.46 30.24 35.58
CA ILE A 244 -6.52 29.40 36.16
C ILE A 244 -6.02 28.45 37.27
N MET A 245 -4.76 28.57 37.71
CA MET A 245 -4.20 27.76 38.80
C MET A 245 -5.06 27.75 40.07
N ARG A 246 -5.67 28.89 40.41
CA ARG A 246 -6.57 29.03 41.57
C ARG A 246 -7.86 28.20 41.48
N LEU A 247 -8.22 27.70 40.29
CA LEU A 247 -9.42 26.89 40.05
C LEU A 247 -9.15 25.39 40.21
N ILE A 248 -7.89 24.99 40.43
CA ILE A 248 -7.51 23.59 40.57
C ILE A 248 -7.98 23.07 41.92
N ASP A 249 -8.91 22.13 41.90
CA ASP A 249 -9.36 21.40 43.08
C ASP A 249 -8.40 20.22 43.36
N THR A 250 -7.55 20.40 44.35
CA THR A 250 -6.51 19.42 44.75
C THR A 250 -7.07 18.17 45.40
N ARG A 251 -8.36 18.15 45.78
CA ARG A 251 -9.02 16.91 46.27
C ARG A 251 -9.11 15.83 45.20
N TYR A 252 -9.00 16.22 43.93
CA TYR A 252 -8.96 15.35 42.77
C TYR A 252 -7.51 15.08 42.29
N SER A 253 -6.51 15.33 43.16
CA SER A 253 -5.13 14.94 42.89
C SER A 253 -4.95 13.42 43.00
N GLY A 254 -3.90 12.91 42.36
CA GLY A 254 -3.64 11.47 42.33
C GLY A 254 -2.52 11.12 41.37
N VAL A 255 -2.43 9.83 41.03
CA VAL A 255 -1.48 9.33 40.03
C VAL A 255 -2.27 8.68 38.91
N ALA A 256 -2.15 9.22 37.69
CA ALA A 256 -2.68 8.59 36.49
C ALA A 256 -1.80 7.38 36.14
N LYS A 257 -2.43 6.20 36.07
CA LYS A 257 -1.79 4.96 35.58
C LYS A 257 -2.26 4.71 34.15
N GLY A 258 -1.33 4.74 33.20
CA GLY A 258 -1.56 4.47 31.78
C GLY A 258 -0.24 4.10 31.09
N VAL A 259 0.06 4.66 29.91
CA VAL A 259 1.38 4.57 29.26
C VAL A 259 2.38 5.45 30.01
N GLY A 260 2.73 5.05 31.24
CA GLY A 260 3.52 5.81 32.20
C GLY A 260 2.77 6.15 33.50
N THR A 261 3.51 6.67 34.48
CA THR A 261 2.96 7.22 35.73
C THR A 261 3.07 8.74 35.69
N ALA A 262 1.95 9.44 35.73
CA ALA A 262 1.90 10.89 35.72
C ALA A 262 1.15 11.41 36.95
N LYS A 263 1.66 12.47 37.57
CA LYS A 263 1.07 13.05 38.78
C LYS A 263 -0.03 14.03 38.39
N ILE A 264 -1.25 13.77 38.87
CA ILE A 264 -2.40 14.67 38.71
C ILE A 264 -2.34 15.69 39.86
N LEU A 265 -2.22 16.97 39.53
CA LEU A 265 -2.26 18.07 40.49
C LEU A 265 -3.66 18.32 41.03
N GLY A 266 -4.67 18.13 40.17
CA GLY A 266 -6.08 18.28 40.54
C GLY A 266 -6.98 18.44 39.32
N ARG A 267 -8.20 18.93 39.53
CA ARG A 267 -9.18 19.12 38.47
C ARG A 267 -9.75 20.54 38.49
N VAL A 268 -9.83 21.14 37.30
CA VAL A 268 -10.66 22.34 37.07
C VAL A 268 -12.03 21.84 36.63
N HIS A 269 -13.06 22.10 37.43
CA HIS A 269 -14.42 21.61 37.15
C HIS A 269 -15.15 22.41 36.07
N HIS A 270 -14.78 23.69 35.93
CA HIS A 270 -15.41 24.60 35.00
C HIS A 270 -14.43 25.72 34.61
N ALA A 271 -14.18 25.86 33.33
CA ALA A 271 -13.52 27.00 32.71
C ALA A 271 -13.99 27.13 31.26
N GLU A 272 -14.14 28.36 30.79
CA GLU A 272 -14.53 28.62 29.41
C GLU A 272 -13.32 28.46 28.49
N ILE A 273 -13.48 27.63 27.46
CA ILE A 273 -12.57 27.56 26.33
C ILE A 273 -13.28 28.13 25.11
N LYS A 274 -12.61 29.01 24.39
CA LYS A 274 -13.09 29.54 23.12
C LYS A 274 -12.38 28.82 21.98
N ILE A 275 -13.13 28.29 21.03
CA ILE A 275 -12.63 27.58 19.86
C ILE A 275 -13.42 28.09 18.66
N GLY A 276 -12.74 28.74 17.70
CA GLY A 276 -13.42 29.55 16.69
C GLY A 276 -14.30 30.62 17.35
N ASP A 277 -15.59 30.62 17.02
CA ASP A 277 -16.58 31.56 17.57
C ASP A 277 -17.38 30.99 18.76
N ALA A 278 -17.16 29.73 19.14
CA ALA A 278 -17.84 29.10 20.25
C ALA A 278 -17.12 29.31 21.57
N VAL A 279 -17.90 29.55 22.63
CA VAL A 279 -17.43 29.55 24.02
C VAL A 279 -18.02 28.33 24.72
N MET A 280 -17.16 27.45 25.23
CA MET A 280 -17.51 26.12 25.67
C MET A 280 -17.09 25.93 27.14
N PRO A 281 -18.01 25.59 28.05
CA PRO A 281 -17.66 25.33 29.45
C PRO A 281 -17.05 23.93 29.65
N CYS A 282 -15.73 23.85 29.77
CA CYS A 282 -14.97 22.60 29.86
C CYS A 282 -14.46 22.31 31.27
N ALA A 283 -14.18 21.03 31.52
CA ALA A 283 -13.47 20.57 32.71
C ALA A 283 -12.10 20.04 32.30
N PHE A 284 -11.06 20.29 33.11
CA PHE A 284 -9.69 19.91 32.81
C PHE A 284 -9.10 19.08 33.94
N THR A 285 -8.45 17.97 33.61
CA THR A 285 -7.55 17.29 34.54
C THR A 285 -6.17 17.91 34.41
N VAL A 286 -5.62 18.49 35.47
CA VAL A 286 -4.30 19.11 35.43
C VAL A 286 -3.26 18.10 35.87
N MET A 287 -2.32 17.77 34.98
CA MET A 287 -1.41 16.64 35.16
C MET A 287 0.01 16.96 34.67
N GLU A 288 1.03 16.61 35.47
CA GLU A 288 2.45 16.71 35.12
C GLU A 288 2.85 15.64 34.07
N GLY A 289 3.83 15.95 33.22
CA GLY A 289 4.45 14.95 32.34
C GLY A 289 3.74 14.67 31.01
N LYS A 290 2.84 15.56 30.57
CA LYS A 290 2.45 15.63 29.15
C LYS A 290 3.17 16.77 28.47
N ASP A 291 3.87 16.49 27.38
CA ASP A 291 4.56 17.49 26.53
C ASP A 291 3.58 18.30 25.65
N VAL A 292 2.31 18.36 26.05
CA VAL A 292 1.23 19.07 25.37
C VAL A 292 0.56 20.01 26.38
N ASP A 293 0.39 21.27 25.99
CA ASP A 293 -0.22 22.28 26.85
C ASP A 293 -1.70 21.99 27.15
N LEU A 294 -2.46 21.65 26.11
CA LEU A 294 -3.86 21.28 26.22
C LEU A 294 -4.18 20.12 25.28
N LEU A 295 -4.73 19.05 25.84
CA LEU A 295 -5.28 17.92 25.10
C LEU A 295 -6.80 17.93 25.24
N PHE A 296 -7.48 18.07 24.10
CA PHE A 296 -8.94 18.01 23.96
C PHE A 296 -9.41 16.58 23.74
N GLY A 297 -9.91 15.96 24.81
CA GLY A 297 -10.16 14.54 24.89
C GLY A 297 -11.59 14.13 24.51
N LEU A 298 -11.82 12.82 24.52
CA LEU A 298 -13.10 12.20 24.16
C LEU A 298 -14.28 12.65 25.02
N ASP A 299 -14.05 13.00 26.30
CA ASP A 299 -15.07 13.52 27.20
C ASP A 299 -15.72 14.81 26.66
N MET A 300 -14.90 15.77 26.23
CA MET A 300 -15.39 17.03 25.68
C MET A 300 -15.85 16.85 24.23
N LEU A 301 -15.13 16.07 23.40
CA LEU A 301 -15.57 15.74 22.04
C LEU A 301 -16.99 15.15 22.02
N LYS A 302 -17.27 14.17 22.90
CA LYS A 302 -18.63 13.60 23.03
C LYS A 302 -19.64 14.60 23.56
N ARG A 303 -19.27 15.37 24.59
CA ARG A 303 -20.17 16.36 25.20
C ARG A 303 -20.69 17.38 24.17
N TYR A 304 -19.82 17.82 23.27
CA TYR A 304 -20.15 18.81 22.25
C TYR A 304 -20.53 18.21 20.91
N LYS A 305 -20.68 16.87 20.84
CA LYS A 305 -21.02 16.13 19.62
C LYS A 305 -20.10 16.51 18.46
N ALA A 306 -18.80 16.57 18.74
CA ALA A 306 -17.80 16.94 17.76
C ALA A 306 -17.66 15.86 16.68
N SER A 307 -17.37 16.29 15.46
CA SER A 307 -17.02 15.46 14.32
C SER A 307 -15.63 15.86 13.85
N ILE A 308 -14.71 14.90 13.87
CA ILE A 308 -13.37 15.05 13.32
C ILE A 308 -13.49 14.72 11.83
N ASP A 309 -13.51 15.76 11.00
CA ASP A 309 -13.68 15.62 9.56
C ASP A 309 -12.31 15.73 8.89
N LEU A 310 -11.76 14.58 8.52
CA LEU A 310 -10.43 14.47 7.90
C LEU A 310 -10.46 14.74 6.40
N ASP A 311 -11.63 14.60 5.75
CA ASP A 311 -11.80 14.93 4.33
C ASP A 311 -11.68 16.44 4.11
N ARG A 312 -12.35 17.22 4.98
CA ARG A 312 -12.28 18.69 4.96
C ARG A 312 -11.19 19.27 5.85
N ASN A 313 -10.50 18.42 6.62
CA ASN A 313 -9.46 18.79 7.58
C ASN A 313 -9.92 19.84 8.62
N VAL A 314 -11.11 19.63 9.20
CA VAL A 314 -11.73 20.51 10.20
C VAL A 314 -12.26 19.71 11.40
N LEU A 315 -12.24 20.33 12.58
CA LEU A 315 -13.05 19.90 13.72
C LEU A 315 -14.39 20.63 13.69
N CYS A 316 -15.46 19.86 13.53
CA CYS A 316 -16.82 20.36 13.51
C CYS A 316 -17.50 20.17 14.88
N PHE A 317 -18.18 21.17 15.40
CA PHE A 317 -19.10 21.01 16.54
C PHE A 317 -20.14 22.12 16.53
N GLN A 318 -21.40 21.80 16.88
CA GLN A 318 -22.51 22.77 16.95
C GLN A 318 -22.69 23.64 15.68
N GLY A 319 -22.32 23.12 14.50
CA GLY A 319 -22.39 23.86 13.23
C GLY A 319 -21.24 24.84 12.99
N ILE A 320 -20.23 24.85 13.86
CA ILE A 320 -18.99 25.60 13.70
C ILE A 320 -17.92 24.65 13.16
N GLU A 321 -17.17 25.14 12.19
CA GLU A 321 -16.05 24.42 11.58
C GLU A 321 -14.74 25.13 11.95
N VAL A 322 -13.82 24.38 12.52
CA VAL A 322 -12.51 24.89 12.97
C VAL A 322 -11.43 24.13 12.22
N PRO A 323 -10.63 24.78 11.36
CA PRO A 323 -9.58 24.09 10.62
C PRO A 323 -8.50 23.52 11.55
N PHE A 324 -8.03 22.32 11.23
CA PHE A 324 -6.82 21.79 11.86
C PHE A 324 -5.61 22.60 11.42
N LEU A 325 -4.64 22.74 12.32
CA LEU A 325 -3.42 23.51 12.05
C LEU A 325 -2.54 22.81 11.01
N PRO A 326 -1.91 23.57 10.10
CA PRO A 326 -0.87 23.03 9.22
C PRO A 326 0.37 22.62 10.02
N GLU A 327 1.17 21.71 9.47
CA GLU A 327 2.39 21.17 10.10
C GLU A 327 3.33 22.26 10.62
N SER A 328 3.49 23.36 9.87
CA SER A 328 4.36 24.49 10.23
C SER A 328 3.95 25.20 11.53
N GLU A 329 2.69 25.07 11.94
CA GLU A 329 2.14 25.70 13.13
C GLU A 329 2.03 24.75 14.33
N ILE A 330 2.34 23.47 14.18
CA ILE A 330 2.21 22.51 15.28
C ILE A 330 3.38 22.64 16.26
N PRO A 331 3.15 22.57 17.60
CA PRO A 331 4.23 22.57 18.57
C PRO A 331 5.19 21.38 18.37
N LYS A 332 6.44 21.68 18.02
CA LYS A 332 7.49 20.67 17.75
C LYS A 332 8.04 19.96 18.99
N LYS A 333 7.63 20.38 20.20
CA LYS A 333 8.10 19.77 21.46
C LYS A 333 7.75 18.28 21.57
N TRP A 334 6.63 17.86 20.96
CA TRP A 334 6.28 16.44 20.85
C TRP A 334 7.10 15.72 19.77
N GLU A 335 7.33 16.37 18.62
CA GLU A 335 8.21 15.83 17.57
C GLU A 335 9.63 15.59 18.09
N GLU A 336 10.17 16.48 18.94
CA GLU A 336 11.48 16.29 19.59
C GLU A 336 11.49 15.11 20.59
N ALA A 337 10.35 14.81 21.23
CA ALA A 337 10.20 13.67 22.14
C ALA A 337 10.00 12.34 21.39
N GLU A 338 9.30 12.35 20.25
CA GLU A 338 9.19 11.23 19.31
C GLU A 338 10.50 10.99 18.54
N LEU A 339 11.23 12.05 18.16
CA LEU A 339 12.57 11.96 17.55
C LEU A 339 13.61 11.39 18.52
N ASN A 340 13.41 11.57 19.83
CA ASN A 340 14.21 10.99 20.91
C ASN A 340 13.64 9.66 21.44
N GLU A 341 12.67 9.06 20.75
CA GLU A 341 12.25 7.71 21.10
C GLU A 341 13.44 6.75 20.90
N PRO A 342 13.65 5.79 21.80
CA PRO A 342 14.69 4.79 21.60
C PRO A 342 14.38 4.03 20.30
N THR A 343 15.25 4.18 19.31
CA THR A 343 15.12 3.48 18.04
C THR A 343 15.78 2.11 18.12
N VAL A 344 15.10 1.08 17.63
CA VAL A 344 15.72 -0.23 17.41
C VAL A 344 16.25 -0.26 15.98
N SER A 345 17.51 -0.69 15.82
CA SER A 345 18.08 -0.91 14.49
C SER A 345 17.30 -2.01 13.77
N GLY A 346 16.64 -1.64 12.68
CA GLY A 346 16.05 -2.58 11.73
C GLY A 346 17.07 -3.07 10.68
N PRO A 347 16.70 -4.06 9.85
CA PRO A 347 17.52 -4.52 8.73
C PRO A 347 17.87 -3.35 7.78
N ASN A 348 19.05 -3.37 7.15
CA ASN A 348 19.51 -2.34 6.20
C ASN A 348 19.63 -0.90 6.76
N GLY A 349 19.82 -0.74 8.08
CA GLY A 349 20.10 0.57 8.68
C GLY A 349 18.88 1.46 8.88
N THR A 350 17.66 0.92 8.73
CA THR A 350 16.43 1.62 9.12
C THR A 350 16.35 1.77 10.63
N GLU A 351 15.88 2.90 11.11
CA GLU A 351 15.60 3.10 12.53
C GLU A 351 14.10 2.92 12.77
N ILE A 352 13.73 2.01 13.67
CA ILE A 352 12.33 1.77 14.04
C ILE A 352 12.08 2.37 15.41
N GLY A 353 11.14 3.29 15.50
CA GLY A 353 10.69 3.87 16.76
C GLY A 353 10.13 2.83 17.72
N ALA A 354 10.73 2.63 18.90
CA ALA A 354 10.27 1.60 19.83
C ALA A 354 8.89 1.88 20.46
N LYS A 355 8.37 3.11 20.36
CA LYS A 355 7.04 3.47 20.88
C LYS A 355 6.05 3.76 19.76
N SER A 356 6.47 4.45 18.70
CA SER A 356 5.61 4.85 17.58
C SER A 356 5.47 3.75 16.52
N GLY A 357 6.45 2.83 16.43
CA GLY A 357 6.55 1.90 15.30
C GLY A 357 6.93 2.57 13.97
N ALA A 358 7.25 3.87 13.96
CA ALA A 358 7.61 4.60 12.77
C ALA A 358 8.95 4.10 12.21
N VAL A 359 8.98 3.78 10.92
CA VAL A 359 10.18 3.31 10.21
C VAL A 359 10.84 4.51 9.53
N ARG A 360 12.10 4.79 9.89
CA ARG A 360 12.90 5.87 9.31
C ARG A 360 13.94 5.26 8.35
N PRO A 361 14.07 5.78 7.11
CA PRO A 361 15.13 5.36 6.19
C PRO A 361 16.52 5.70 6.73
N ALA A 362 17.51 4.88 6.40
CA ALA A 362 18.90 5.10 6.75
C ALA A 362 19.40 6.46 6.21
N GLY A 363 19.95 7.33 7.08
CA GLY A 363 20.62 8.57 6.67
C GLY A 363 19.85 9.89 6.84
N THR A 364 18.61 9.87 7.34
CA THR A 364 17.83 11.12 7.52
C THR A 364 18.30 12.01 8.69
N ALA A 365 19.23 11.52 9.53
CA ALA A 365 19.85 12.32 10.58
C ALA A 365 20.82 13.41 10.04
N ALA A 366 21.25 13.33 8.77
CA ALA A 366 22.26 14.26 8.22
C ALA A 366 21.70 15.38 7.32
N ALA A 367 20.44 15.32 6.89
CA ALA A 367 19.89 16.28 5.92
C ALA A 367 19.19 17.51 6.55
N ALA A 368 18.99 17.54 7.87
CA ALA A 368 18.34 18.66 8.57
C ALA A 368 19.31 19.77 9.05
N ALA A 369 20.62 19.63 8.79
CA ALA A 369 21.66 20.54 9.30
C ALA A 369 22.25 21.52 8.26
N GLY A 370 21.70 21.61 7.04
CA GLY A 370 22.25 22.48 6.00
C GLY A 370 21.21 23.00 5.03
N GLY A 371 20.58 24.13 5.37
CA GLY A 371 19.60 24.76 4.48
C GLY A 371 19.05 26.10 4.96
N ALA A 372 19.85 26.91 5.64
CA ALA A 372 19.50 28.30 5.94
C ALA A 372 20.38 29.22 5.09
N SER A 373 19.84 29.73 3.98
CA SER A 373 20.10 31.04 3.37
C SER A 373 19.76 31.00 1.88
N LEU A 374 18.64 31.60 1.48
CA LEU A 374 18.68 32.79 0.63
C LEU A 374 17.33 33.50 0.66
N ALA A 375 17.36 34.73 1.17
CA ALA A 375 16.26 35.66 1.15
C ALA A 375 16.12 36.34 -0.23
N ALA A 376 14.87 36.54 -0.62
CA ALA A 376 14.29 37.74 -1.22
C ALA A 376 15.13 38.61 -2.18
N ALA A 377 14.74 38.60 -3.47
CA ALA A 377 14.61 39.76 -4.37
C ALA A 377 13.91 39.28 -5.65
N GLY A 378 12.95 39.93 -6.30
CA GLY A 378 12.19 41.15 -6.10
C GLY A 378 11.05 41.15 -7.12
N ALA A 379 9.99 41.90 -6.85
CA ALA A 379 8.79 42.00 -7.68
C ALA A 379 9.05 42.59 -9.08
N THR A 380 8.22 42.24 -10.06
CA THR A 380 7.49 43.21 -10.91
C THR A 380 6.43 42.51 -11.77
N ALA A 381 5.29 43.18 -11.88
CA ALA A 381 4.05 42.73 -12.48
C ALA A 381 4.03 42.83 -14.01
N SER A 382 3.19 42.01 -14.67
CA SER A 382 2.31 42.48 -15.76
C SER A 382 1.20 41.47 -16.08
N SER A 383 0.04 42.07 -16.31
CA SER A 383 -1.28 41.56 -16.70
C SER A 383 -1.34 40.86 -18.07
N SER A 384 -2.24 39.88 -18.24
CA SER A 384 -3.47 40.01 -19.07
C SER A 384 -4.13 38.66 -19.42
N SER A 385 -5.45 38.61 -19.20
CA SER A 385 -6.52 37.90 -19.94
C SER A 385 -6.19 36.73 -20.89
N HIS A 386 -6.86 35.57 -20.71
CA HIS A 386 -8.05 35.22 -21.49
C HIS A 386 -8.66 33.88 -21.05
N ALA A 387 -9.97 33.80 -21.23
CA ALA A 387 -10.85 32.67 -20.94
C ALA A 387 -10.62 31.47 -21.87
N LEU A 388 -11.08 30.28 -21.44
CA LEU A 388 -12.18 29.53 -22.09
C LEU A 388 -12.42 28.18 -21.38
N ARG A 389 -13.66 27.97 -20.94
CA ARG A 389 -14.27 26.66 -20.68
C ARG A 389 -14.44 25.90 -22.00
N PRO A 390 -14.63 24.58 -21.94
CA PRO A 390 -15.91 24.06 -22.41
C PRO A 390 -16.56 23.05 -21.45
N ALA A 391 -17.89 23.08 -21.41
CA ALA A 391 -18.74 22.03 -20.85
C ALA A 391 -18.77 20.80 -21.77
N PRO A 392 -19.36 19.67 -21.31
CA PRO A 392 -20.56 19.24 -22.04
C PRO A 392 -21.68 18.61 -21.19
N ASN A 393 -22.89 18.88 -21.68
CA ASN A 393 -24.11 18.06 -21.79
C ASN A 393 -24.65 17.20 -20.64
N ALA A 394 -25.88 17.57 -20.26
CA ALA A 394 -26.92 16.70 -19.74
C ALA A 394 -27.55 15.83 -20.85
N ALA A 395 -27.87 14.58 -20.55
CA ALA A 395 -28.86 13.79 -21.29
C ALA A 395 -29.44 12.63 -20.45
N SER A 396 -30.73 12.79 -20.13
CA SER A 396 -31.83 11.79 -20.19
C SER A 396 -31.74 10.42 -19.49
N ALA A 397 -32.64 10.25 -18.53
CA ALA A 397 -33.12 8.99 -17.97
C ALA A 397 -33.83 8.10 -19.00
N GLN A 398 -33.61 6.78 -18.91
CA GLN A 398 -34.41 5.75 -19.57
C GLN A 398 -34.79 4.65 -18.57
N THR A 399 -36.08 4.36 -18.55
CA THR A 399 -36.77 3.29 -17.81
C THR A 399 -36.87 2.00 -18.63
N ILE A 400 -36.57 0.83 -18.06
CA ILE A 400 -37.02 -0.49 -18.57
C ILE A 400 -37.27 -1.46 -17.38
N PRO A 401 -37.98 -2.62 -17.53
CA PRO A 401 -39.20 -2.95 -16.79
C PRO A 401 -39.08 -4.18 -15.85
N MET A 402 -40.05 -4.33 -14.95
CA MET A 402 -40.13 -5.40 -13.94
C MET A 402 -40.70 -6.73 -14.50
N THR A 403 -40.07 -7.87 -14.15
CA THR A 403 -40.67 -9.22 -14.23
C THR A 403 -40.37 -10.05 -12.98
N SER A 404 -41.43 -10.59 -12.36
CA SER A 404 -41.62 -11.73 -11.43
C SER A 404 -40.64 -12.01 -10.26
N PRO A 405 -41.14 -12.44 -9.09
CA PRO A 405 -40.37 -12.46 -7.84
C PRO A 405 -39.42 -13.67 -7.78
N ALA A 406 -38.15 -13.46 -8.11
CA ALA A 406 -37.08 -14.36 -7.67
C ALA A 406 -37.12 -14.43 -6.13
N THR A 407 -37.25 -15.65 -5.60
CA THR A 407 -37.24 -15.94 -4.16
C THR A 407 -35.80 -16.31 -3.81
N PHE A 408 -35.14 -15.46 -3.01
CA PHE A 408 -33.74 -15.66 -2.61
C PHE A 408 -33.66 -16.47 -1.32
N PRO A 409 -32.56 -17.22 -1.08
CA PRO A 409 -32.33 -17.91 0.18
C PRO A 409 -32.42 -16.95 1.37
N GLN A 410 -33.16 -17.32 2.43
CA GLN A 410 -33.35 -16.47 3.62
C GLN A 410 -32.02 -16.04 4.26
N ALA A 411 -30.99 -16.90 4.22
CA ALA A 411 -29.66 -16.60 4.73
C ALA A 411 -29.02 -15.36 4.06
N SER A 412 -29.22 -15.19 2.75
CA SER A 412 -28.70 -14.05 1.99
C SER A 412 -29.40 -12.75 2.37
N ILE A 413 -30.70 -12.82 2.68
CA ILE A 413 -31.49 -11.67 3.13
C ILE A 413 -31.08 -11.29 4.56
N GLU A 414 -30.90 -12.26 5.45
CA GLU A 414 -30.45 -12.03 6.83
C GLU A 414 -29.05 -11.41 6.90
N GLN A 415 -28.13 -11.80 6.01
CA GLN A 415 -26.79 -11.19 5.94
C GLN A 415 -26.86 -9.69 5.63
N LEU A 416 -27.70 -9.28 4.67
CA LEU A 416 -27.89 -7.87 4.35
C LEU A 416 -28.65 -7.11 5.45
N ARG A 417 -29.59 -7.77 6.14
CA ARG A 417 -30.25 -7.19 7.31
C ARG A 417 -29.30 -6.99 8.49
N ASN A 418 -28.34 -7.89 8.69
CA ASN A 418 -27.29 -7.75 9.71
C ASN A 418 -26.34 -6.58 9.40
N LEU A 419 -26.20 -6.19 8.13
CA LEU A 419 -25.48 -5.00 7.70
C LEU A 419 -26.30 -3.70 7.87
N GLY A 420 -27.54 -3.81 8.37
CA GLY A 420 -28.39 -2.66 8.72
C GLY A 420 -29.43 -2.29 7.66
N PHE A 421 -29.53 -3.04 6.57
CA PHE A 421 -30.48 -2.75 5.49
C PHE A 421 -31.87 -3.35 5.77
N SER A 422 -32.93 -2.71 5.25
CA SER A 422 -34.28 -3.25 5.38
C SER A 422 -34.46 -4.52 4.53
N GLU A 423 -35.40 -5.38 4.91
CA GLU A 423 -35.68 -6.61 4.16
C GLU A 423 -36.07 -6.35 2.71
N ASP A 424 -36.85 -5.28 2.47
CA ASP A 424 -37.26 -4.88 1.13
C ASP A 424 -36.09 -4.35 0.28
N ASP A 425 -35.13 -3.66 0.90
CA ASP A 425 -33.90 -3.20 0.23
C ASP A 425 -32.98 -4.37 -0.11
N ALA A 426 -32.81 -5.30 0.83
CA ALA A 426 -32.04 -6.53 0.63
C ALA A 426 -32.59 -7.36 -0.53
N ILE A 427 -33.91 -7.56 -0.59
CA ILE A 427 -34.55 -8.33 -1.68
C ILE A 427 -34.40 -7.59 -3.02
N ARG A 428 -34.53 -6.26 -3.05
CA ARG A 428 -34.33 -5.48 -4.28
C ARG A 428 -32.89 -5.55 -4.78
N ALA A 429 -31.91 -5.39 -3.89
CA ALA A 429 -30.49 -5.46 -4.24
C ALA A 429 -30.10 -6.87 -4.72
N LEU A 430 -30.58 -7.92 -4.06
CA LEU A 430 -30.37 -9.31 -4.50
C LEU A 430 -31.01 -9.59 -5.86
N ARG A 431 -32.16 -8.98 -6.21
CA ARG A 431 -32.69 -9.05 -7.58
C ARG A 431 -31.78 -8.37 -8.59
N ALA A 432 -31.27 -7.18 -8.26
CA ALA A 432 -30.39 -6.42 -9.14
C ALA A 432 -29.05 -7.12 -9.41
N THR A 433 -28.57 -7.91 -8.44
CA THR A 433 -27.29 -8.62 -8.52
C THR A 433 -27.44 -10.11 -8.78
N ASN A 434 -28.62 -10.55 -9.22
CA ASN A 434 -28.93 -11.93 -9.56
C ASN A 434 -28.60 -12.94 -8.44
N GLY A 435 -28.81 -12.54 -7.18
CA GLY A 435 -28.62 -13.36 -5.98
C GLY A 435 -27.23 -13.29 -5.34
N ASN A 436 -26.32 -12.46 -5.85
CA ASN A 436 -25.00 -12.27 -5.26
C ASN A 436 -25.04 -11.26 -4.10
N VAL A 437 -24.75 -11.73 -2.88
CA VAL A 437 -24.86 -10.97 -1.62
C VAL A 437 -23.82 -9.85 -1.50
N GLU A 438 -22.59 -10.08 -1.95
CA GLU A 438 -21.49 -9.11 -1.83
C GLU A 438 -21.71 -7.92 -2.77
N TYR A 439 -22.12 -8.20 -4.01
CA TYR A 439 -22.52 -7.15 -4.94
C TYR A 439 -23.79 -6.44 -4.47
N ALA A 440 -24.74 -7.16 -3.86
CA ALA A 440 -25.96 -6.53 -3.31
C ALA A 440 -25.63 -5.58 -2.15
N ALA A 441 -24.72 -5.97 -1.25
CA ALA A 441 -24.23 -5.11 -0.18
C ALA A 441 -23.53 -3.87 -0.75
N GLY A 442 -22.62 -4.05 -1.71
CA GLY A 442 -21.92 -2.93 -2.36
C GLY A 442 -22.88 -1.95 -3.06
N LEU A 443 -23.92 -2.45 -3.72
CA LEU A 443 -24.94 -1.63 -4.38
C LEU A 443 -25.81 -0.85 -3.37
N LEU A 444 -26.14 -1.46 -2.22
CA LEU A 444 -26.87 -0.79 -1.14
C LEU A 444 -26.03 0.27 -0.44
N PHE A 445 -24.74 0.01 -0.20
CA PHE A 445 -23.82 1.00 0.34
C PHE A 445 -23.58 2.16 -0.63
N SER A 446 -23.50 1.88 -1.93
CA SER A 446 -23.38 2.93 -2.95
C SER A 446 -24.63 3.82 -3.01
N GLN A 447 -25.82 3.26 -2.82
CA GLN A 447 -27.09 4.02 -2.79
C GLN A 447 -27.31 4.81 -1.50
N MET A 448 -26.55 4.53 -0.44
CA MET A 448 -26.53 5.35 0.77
C MET A 448 -25.54 6.54 0.69
N ASN A 449 -24.65 6.52 -0.31
CA ASN A 449 -23.60 7.53 -0.49
C ASN A 449 -23.91 8.56 -1.60
N GLU A 450 -25.10 8.48 -2.20
CA GLU A 450 -25.77 9.57 -2.95
C GLU A 450 -26.89 10.15 -2.09
#